data_AF-A0A2S7KPP3-F1
#
_entry.id   AF-A0A2S7KPP3-F1
#
_cell.length_a   1.000
_cell.length_b   1.000
_cell.length_c   1.000
_cell.angle_alpha   90.00
_cell.angle_beta   90.00
_cell.angle_gamma   90.00
#
_symmetry.space_group_name_H-M   'P 1'
#
loop_
_entity.id
_entity.type
_entity.pdbx_description
1 polymer ?
#
loop_
_entity_poly.entity_id
_entity_poly.type
_entity_poly.pdbx_seq_one_letter_code
_entity_poly.pdbx_strand_id
1 'polypeptide(L)'
;MYKRLLLILLLAAGCNTDDKPIDQVLNDVEYGAVVRTLQFNQAEFYVNQPDGIFSVDIEIQDELNGGLLERLDLYVSFVDNSGTTNSLVSQEFSAGSIPASDFGRQGNDGLPNLTLEFQFSDLAGIVGVPVGQIQCKDQFLLRVDLVLTDGRSFSTGSASSFIIAYETFFSSPYCYTINVVEPIDKDLYLGTYRYESLVDGPLGGPTFIPEGLVEVFKGHSNNVRYIPLKHLLSHPSNELPRNYYFTIACDESVFGKNQLSSVIAYCSVSGAPILLGPDEENAPINPLDDSVFELWLVEGYEGWDGECGFGTAPSRLRFTKQ
;
A
#
# COMPACT_ATOMS: atom_id res chain seq x y z
N MET A 1 -33.99 48.89 59.94
CA MET A 1 -32.66 48.31 60.18
C MET A 1 -31.90 48.33 58.86
N TYR A 2 -31.07 49.37 58.66
CA TYR A 2 -29.60 49.30 58.63
C TYR A 2 -29.07 48.50 57.42
N LYS A 3 -28.66 49.20 56.34
CA LYS A 3 -27.25 49.60 56.06
C LYS A 3 -26.36 48.37 55.80
N ARG A 4 -25.82 48.24 54.58
CA ARG A 4 -24.44 48.64 54.24
C ARG A 4 -24.12 48.26 52.79
N LEU A 5 -23.80 49.31 52.04
CA LEU A 5 -22.90 49.32 50.89
C LEU A 5 -21.56 48.66 51.30
N LEU A 6 -21.05 47.71 50.52
CA LEU A 6 -19.64 47.30 50.59
C LEU A 6 -19.05 47.21 49.18
N LEU A 7 -18.18 48.18 48.92
CA LEU A 7 -17.23 48.27 47.82
C LEU A 7 -16.01 47.41 48.19
N ILE A 8 -15.65 46.41 47.38
CA ILE A 8 -14.34 45.73 47.40
C ILE A 8 -14.00 45.41 45.93
N LEU A 9 -13.25 46.27 45.26
CA LEU A 9 -11.78 46.30 45.12
C LEU A 9 -11.30 45.37 44.00
N LEU A 10 -10.80 46.00 42.94
CA LEU A 10 -10.05 45.40 41.84
C LEU A 10 -8.92 44.52 42.37
N LEU A 11 -8.88 43.27 41.91
CA LEU A 11 -7.64 42.50 41.79
C LEU A 11 -7.41 42.26 40.30
N ALA A 12 -6.60 43.13 39.70
CA ALA A 12 -5.96 42.86 38.42
C ALA A 12 -4.88 41.79 38.66
N ALA A 13 -5.26 40.52 38.53
CA ALA A 13 -4.30 39.45 38.30
C ALA A 13 -4.02 39.45 36.79
N GLY A 14 -2.79 39.81 36.42
CA GLY A 14 -2.34 39.80 35.03
C GLY A 14 -2.54 38.41 34.42
N CYS A 15 -3.10 38.36 33.21
CA CYS A 15 -2.87 37.22 32.34
C CYS A 15 -1.38 37.24 32.00
N ASN A 16 -0.58 36.43 32.70
CA ASN A 16 0.62 35.93 32.09
C ASN A 16 0.17 35.15 30.86
N THR A 17 0.61 35.59 29.68
CA THR A 17 0.63 34.78 28.48
C THR A 17 1.67 33.69 28.71
N ASP A 18 1.29 32.68 29.49
CA ASP A 18 2.07 31.46 29.61
C ASP A 18 1.87 30.70 28.30
N ASP A 19 2.95 30.57 27.51
CA ASP A 19 3.06 29.59 26.43
C ASP A 19 2.64 28.24 27.00
N LYS A 20 1.48 27.74 26.57
CA LYS A 20 0.99 26.48 27.11
C LYS A 20 1.88 25.36 26.53
N PRO A 21 2.17 24.30 27.30
CA PRO A 21 2.86 23.12 26.76
C PRO A 21 2.18 22.53 25.52
N ILE A 22 0.87 22.73 25.34
CA ILE A 22 0.14 22.35 24.13
C ILE A 22 0.59 23.13 22.88
N ASP A 23 0.99 24.39 23.04
CA ASP A 23 1.45 25.25 21.94
C ASP A 23 2.86 24.84 21.50
N GLN A 24 3.70 24.36 22.42
CA GLN A 24 4.98 23.70 22.08
C GLN A 24 4.74 22.38 21.34
N VAL A 25 3.81 21.55 21.81
CA VAL A 25 3.47 20.27 21.17
C VAL A 25 2.88 20.46 19.77
N LEU A 26 2.07 21.50 19.52
CA LEU A 26 1.50 21.76 18.19
C LEU A 26 2.49 22.41 17.22
N ASN A 27 3.45 23.18 17.73
CA ASN A 27 4.52 23.79 16.91
C ASN A 27 5.62 22.78 16.51
N ASP A 28 5.73 21.65 17.22
CA ASP A 28 6.68 20.58 16.93
C ASP A 28 6.06 19.43 16.10
N VAL A 29 4.79 19.53 15.67
CA VAL A 29 4.17 18.55 14.76
C VAL A 29 4.47 18.96 13.32
N GLU A 30 5.40 18.25 12.70
CA GLU A 30 5.57 18.29 11.25
C GLU A 30 4.40 17.52 10.60
N TYR A 31 3.52 18.23 9.91
CA TYR A 31 2.47 17.60 9.12
C TYR A 31 3.06 17.02 7.84
N GLY A 32 2.76 15.76 7.54
CA GLY A 32 3.20 15.14 6.29
C GLY A 32 2.30 15.48 5.10
N ALA A 33 2.73 15.06 3.92
CA ALA A 33 1.87 14.96 2.74
C ALA A 33 1.84 13.52 2.22
N VAL A 34 0.79 13.13 1.50
CA VAL A 34 0.59 11.76 1.00
C VAL A 34 0.08 11.75 -0.44
N VAL A 35 0.45 10.70 -1.17
CA VAL A 35 -0.08 10.37 -2.51
C VAL A 35 -1.05 9.21 -2.35
N ARG A 36 -2.33 9.52 -2.10
CA ARG A 36 -3.36 8.54 -1.83
C ARG A 36 -3.73 7.80 -3.11
N THR A 37 -3.63 6.48 -3.08
CA THR A 37 -4.16 5.58 -4.11
C THR A 37 -5.65 5.42 -3.89
N LEU A 38 -6.46 5.93 -4.82
CA LEU A 38 -7.92 5.83 -4.75
C LEU A 38 -8.42 4.51 -5.32
N GLN A 39 -7.95 4.14 -6.51
CA GLN A 39 -8.26 2.87 -7.15
C GLN A 39 -7.25 2.53 -8.25
N PHE A 40 -7.03 1.23 -8.47
CA PHE A 40 -6.37 0.74 -9.67
C PHE A 40 -7.41 0.50 -10.76
N ASN A 41 -7.17 1.09 -11.93
CA ASN A 41 -7.93 0.79 -13.15
C ASN A 41 -7.29 -0.39 -13.89
N GLN A 42 -5.95 -0.48 -13.86
CA GLN A 42 -5.14 -1.59 -14.35
C GLN A 42 -3.75 -1.52 -13.69
N ALA A 43 -3.29 -2.60 -13.03
CA ALA A 43 -1.99 -2.61 -12.33
C ALA A 43 -0.96 -3.59 -12.92
N GLU A 44 -1.30 -4.28 -14.02
CA GLU A 44 -0.42 -5.23 -14.69
C GLU A 44 -0.21 -4.87 -16.17
N PHE A 45 0.94 -5.28 -16.70
CA PHE A 45 1.15 -5.40 -18.14
C PHE A 45 0.99 -6.84 -18.58
N TYR A 46 0.47 -7.02 -19.80
CA TYR A 46 0.43 -8.33 -20.44
C TYR A 46 1.64 -8.51 -21.34
N VAL A 47 2.31 -9.66 -21.23
CA VAL A 47 3.41 -10.02 -22.14
C VAL A 47 2.97 -9.86 -23.60
N ASN A 48 3.87 -9.34 -24.44
CA ASN A 48 3.62 -9.11 -25.87
C ASN A 48 2.46 -8.14 -26.19
N GLN A 49 2.01 -7.31 -25.23
CA GLN A 49 1.01 -6.25 -25.45
C GLN A 49 1.63 -4.86 -25.20
N PRO A 50 2.47 -4.33 -26.12
CA PRO A 50 3.21 -3.08 -25.92
C PRO A 50 2.31 -1.84 -25.75
N ASP A 51 1.05 -1.94 -26.15
CA ASP A 51 0.00 -0.93 -26.00
C ASP A 51 -0.78 -1.02 -24.69
N GLY A 52 -0.44 -1.99 -23.82
CA GLY A 52 -1.01 -2.11 -22.47
C GLY A 52 -0.71 -0.88 -21.63
N ILE A 53 -1.69 -0.48 -20.80
CA ILE A 53 -1.64 0.74 -19.98
C ILE A 53 -1.73 0.35 -18.50
N PHE A 54 -0.76 0.79 -17.71
CA PHE A 54 -0.89 0.89 -16.26
C PHE A 54 -1.69 2.16 -15.96
N SER A 55 -2.70 2.07 -15.09
CA SER A 55 -3.58 3.20 -14.77
C SER A 55 -4.06 3.13 -13.31
N VAL A 56 -3.82 4.20 -12.57
CA VAL A 56 -4.18 4.34 -11.15
C VAL A 56 -4.68 5.75 -10.88
N ASP A 57 -5.81 5.87 -10.17
CA ASP A 57 -6.32 7.16 -9.72
C ASP A 57 -5.67 7.54 -8.40
N ILE A 58 -5.10 8.73 -8.36
CA ILE A 58 -4.38 9.25 -7.19
C ILE A 58 -4.89 10.61 -6.75
N GLU A 59 -4.73 10.90 -5.47
CA GLU A 59 -5.10 12.16 -4.84
C GLU A 59 -4.00 12.62 -3.87
N ILE A 60 -3.72 13.92 -3.85
CA ILE A 60 -2.69 14.50 -2.99
C ILE A 60 -3.34 15.16 -1.78
N GLN A 61 -2.87 14.81 -0.60
CA GLN A 61 -3.29 15.45 0.64
C GLN A 61 -2.08 15.98 1.40
N ASP A 62 -2.19 17.24 1.85
CA ASP A 62 -1.22 17.91 2.71
C ASP A 62 -1.99 18.72 3.78
N GLU A 63 -1.26 19.41 4.66
CA GLU A 63 -1.82 20.23 5.74
C GLU A 63 -2.68 21.42 5.25
N LEU A 64 -2.53 21.83 3.99
CA LEU A 64 -3.32 22.88 3.32
C LEU A 64 -4.30 22.30 2.29
N ASN A 65 -4.70 21.03 2.44
CA ASN A 65 -5.61 20.32 1.55
C ASN A 65 -5.14 20.32 0.09
N GLY A 66 -3.88 19.92 -0.11
CA GLY A 66 -3.24 19.89 -1.43
C GLY A 66 -2.85 21.27 -1.93
N GLY A 67 -2.72 22.24 -1.02
CA GLY A 67 -2.31 23.61 -1.32
C GLY A 67 -0.80 23.76 -1.43
N LEU A 68 -0.04 22.78 -0.93
CA LEU A 68 1.43 22.78 -0.96
C LEU A 68 2.00 21.98 -2.12
N LEU A 69 1.21 21.17 -2.83
CA LEU A 69 1.67 20.42 -4.00
C LEU A 69 2.40 21.35 -4.99
N GLU A 70 3.67 21.07 -5.24
CA GLU A 70 4.45 21.70 -6.30
C GLU A 70 4.44 20.82 -7.56
N ARG A 71 4.85 19.55 -7.41
CA ARG A 71 4.90 18.55 -8.49
C ARG A 71 5.04 17.13 -7.94
N LEU A 72 4.78 16.13 -8.77
CA LEU A 72 5.23 14.75 -8.58
C LEU A 72 6.40 14.47 -9.52
N ASP A 73 7.54 14.07 -8.98
CA ASP A 73 8.64 13.53 -9.77
C ASP A 73 8.51 12.00 -9.83
N LEU A 74 8.56 11.45 -11.05
CA LEU A 74 8.30 10.04 -11.31
C LEU A 74 9.57 9.34 -11.78
N TYR A 75 9.76 8.13 -11.27
CA TYR A 75 10.93 7.34 -11.54
C TYR A 75 10.56 5.88 -11.76
N VAL A 76 11.27 5.21 -12.66
CA VAL A 76 11.03 3.81 -12.99
C VAL A 76 12.33 3.00 -12.95
N SER A 77 12.24 1.80 -12.39
CA SER A 77 13.24 0.74 -12.55
C SER A 77 12.59 -0.55 -13.05
N PHE A 78 13.42 -1.43 -13.61
CA PHE A 78 13.02 -2.73 -14.10
C PHE A 78 13.61 -3.82 -13.20
N VAL A 79 12.79 -4.85 -12.92
CA VAL A 79 13.19 -6.03 -12.18
C VAL A 79 13.08 -7.21 -13.14
N ASP A 80 14.22 -7.73 -13.55
CA ASP A 80 14.31 -8.97 -14.33
C ASP A 80 14.22 -10.16 -13.37
N ASN A 81 13.11 -10.87 -13.46
CA ASN A 81 12.84 -12.11 -12.72
C ASN A 81 12.99 -13.34 -13.61
N SER A 82 13.46 -13.18 -14.84
CA SER A 82 13.64 -14.27 -15.78
C SER A 82 14.90 -15.10 -15.47
N GLY A 83 14.71 -16.38 -15.17
CA GLY A 83 15.78 -17.39 -15.29
C GLY A 83 16.84 -17.45 -14.18
N THR A 84 16.72 -16.74 -13.06
CA THR A 84 17.63 -16.87 -11.90
C THR A 84 16.90 -16.82 -10.55
N THR A 85 17.49 -17.41 -9.51
CA THR A 85 16.99 -17.33 -8.12
C THR A 85 17.12 -15.92 -7.51
N ASN A 86 17.86 -15.02 -8.17
CA ASN A 86 18.02 -13.64 -7.74
C ASN A 86 17.56 -12.73 -8.86
N SER A 87 16.64 -11.82 -8.55
CA SER A 87 16.20 -10.78 -9.45
C SER A 87 17.32 -9.79 -9.76
N LEU A 88 17.41 -9.32 -11.00
CA LEU A 88 18.31 -8.22 -11.37
C LEU A 88 17.50 -6.93 -11.44
N VAL A 89 17.76 -6.02 -10.51
CA VAL A 89 17.12 -4.70 -10.47
C VAL A 89 18.00 -3.71 -11.23
N SER A 90 17.43 -3.02 -12.21
CA SER A 90 18.12 -1.95 -12.93
C SER A 90 18.35 -0.74 -12.01
N GLN A 91 19.21 0.17 -12.45
CA GLN A 91 19.18 1.53 -11.88
C GLN A 91 17.81 2.18 -12.12
N GLU A 92 17.55 3.25 -11.38
CA GLU A 92 16.36 4.05 -11.55
C GLU A 92 16.54 5.12 -12.64
N PHE A 93 15.51 5.33 -13.44
CA PHE A 93 15.46 6.32 -14.52
C PHE A 93 14.29 7.28 -14.30
N SER A 94 14.44 8.55 -14.67
CA SER A 94 13.32 9.50 -14.61
C SER A 94 12.26 9.16 -15.65
N ALA A 95 11.01 9.05 -15.20
CA ALA A 95 9.82 8.88 -16.03
C ALA A 95 9.06 10.20 -16.26
N GLY A 96 9.65 11.33 -15.83
CA GLY A 96 9.08 12.67 -15.99
C GLY A 96 8.67 13.31 -14.66
N SER A 97 7.97 14.43 -14.77
CA SER A 97 7.45 15.20 -13.65
C SER A 97 6.09 15.78 -14.01
N ILE A 98 5.16 15.77 -13.06
CA ILE A 98 3.79 16.28 -13.22
C ILE A 98 3.63 17.51 -12.32
N PRO A 99 3.57 18.74 -12.87
CA PRO A 99 3.38 19.94 -12.07
C PRO A 99 1.96 20.01 -11.47
N ALA A 100 1.81 20.72 -10.36
CA ALA A 100 0.52 20.92 -9.70
C ALA A 100 -0.59 21.48 -10.64
N SER A 101 -0.22 22.21 -11.69
CA SER A 101 -1.15 22.75 -12.68
C SER A 101 -1.90 21.69 -13.48
N ASP A 102 -1.37 20.48 -13.55
CA ASP A 102 -1.90 19.39 -14.36
C ASP A 102 -2.88 18.52 -13.57
N PHE A 103 -3.01 18.77 -12.26
CA PHE A 103 -3.97 18.09 -11.39
C PHE A 103 -5.36 18.71 -11.50
N GLY A 104 -6.36 17.84 -11.61
CA GLY A 104 -7.75 18.19 -11.36
C GLY A 104 -8.00 18.44 -9.88
N ARG A 105 -9.19 18.95 -9.55
CA ARG A 105 -9.72 19.04 -8.18
C ARG A 105 -11.15 18.53 -8.14
N GLN A 106 -11.35 17.31 -8.64
CA GLN A 106 -12.66 16.68 -8.71
C GLN A 106 -12.91 15.86 -7.44
N GLY A 107 -13.97 16.12 -6.69
CA GLY A 107 -14.23 15.43 -5.42
C GLY A 107 -14.98 16.31 -4.42
N ASN A 108 -15.38 15.74 -3.29
CA ASN A 108 -16.12 16.48 -2.25
C ASN A 108 -15.22 17.31 -1.34
N ASP A 109 -13.93 16.99 -1.27
CA ASP A 109 -12.89 17.62 -0.45
C ASP A 109 -12.03 18.63 -1.23
N GLY A 110 -12.05 18.59 -2.57
CA GLY A 110 -11.35 19.54 -3.43
C GLY A 110 -9.83 19.35 -3.48
N LEU A 111 -9.36 18.16 -3.12
CA LEU A 111 -7.95 17.77 -3.16
C LEU A 111 -7.45 17.62 -4.61
N PRO A 112 -6.17 17.92 -4.92
CA PRO A 112 -5.56 17.66 -6.21
C PRO A 112 -5.63 16.17 -6.55
N ASN A 113 -6.13 15.82 -7.73
CA ASN A 113 -6.20 14.45 -8.21
C ASN A 113 -5.85 14.32 -9.68
N LEU A 114 -5.38 13.12 -10.07
CA LEU A 114 -5.15 12.75 -11.46
C LEU A 114 -5.25 11.23 -11.63
N THR A 115 -5.47 10.79 -12.88
CA THR A 115 -5.26 9.39 -13.27
C THR A 115 -3.85 9.26 -13.83
N LEU A 116 -2.97 8.59 -13.09
CA LEU A 116 -1.59 8.34 -13.50
C LEU A 116 -1.56 7.17 -14.47
N GLU A 117 -1.11 7.41 -15.70
CA GLU A 117 -1.08 6.40 -16.77
C GLU A 117 0.30 6.26 -17.39
N PHE A 118 0.71 5.01 -17.63
CA PHE A 118 1.94 4.68 -18.34
C PHE A 118 1.71 3.53 -19.31
N GLN A 119 2.12 3.71 -20.56
CA GLN A 119 2.11 2.64 -21.54
C GLN A 119 3.31 1.71 -21.35
N PHE A 120 3.11 0.41 -21.56
CA PHE A 120 4.15 -0.61 -21.39
C PHE A 120 5.39 -0.30 -22.24
N SER A 121 5.23 0.03 -23.53
CA SER A 121 6.35 0.36 -24.40
C SER A 121 7.14 1.57 -23.96
N ASP A 122 6.51 2.54 -23.29
CA ASP A 122 7.16 3.77 -22.84
C ASP A 122 8.05 3.48 -21.64
N LEU A 123 7.54 2.75 -20.64
CA LEU A 123 8.36 2.32 -19.51
C LEU A 123 9.51 1.42 -19.95
N ALA A 124 9.25 0.46 -20.84
CA ALA A 124 10.27 -0.40 -21.44
C ALA A 124 11.37 0.43 -22.15
N GLY A 125 10.95 1.47 -22.90
CA GLY A 125 11.86 2.40 -23.55
C GLY A 125 12.72 3.22 -22.58
N ILE A 126 12.14 3.70 -21.48
CA ILE A 126 12.85 4.48 -20.45
C ILE A 126 13.94 3.64 -19.77
N VAL A 127 13.63 2.40 -19.39
CA VAL A 127 14.60 1.49 -18.74
C VAL A 127 15.58 0.85 -19.74
N GLY A 128 15.34 1.04 -21.05
CA GLY A 128 16.22 0.56 -22.12
C GLY A 128 16.11 -0.94 -22.39
N VAL A 129 15.00 -1.58 -22.02
CA VAL A 129 14.75 -3.01 -22.24
C VAL A 129 13.73 -3.18 -23.38
N PRO A 130 14.07 -3.81 -24.50
CA PRO A 130 13.11 -4.07 -25.58
C PRO A 130 11.94 -4.91 -25.08
N VAL A 131 10.70 -4.54 -25.42
CA VAL A 131 9.49 -5.28 -24.99
C VAL A 131 9.56 -6.78 -25.29
N GLY A 132 10.15 -7.18 -26.42
CA GLY A 132 10.31 -8.61 -26.77
C GLY A 132 11.34 -9.38 -25.93
N GLN A 133 12.09 -8.70 -25.06
CA GLN A 133 12.98 -9.31 -24.07
C GLN A 133 12.36 -9.35 -22.68
N ILE A 134 11.26 -8.63 -22.45
CA ILE A 134 10.54 -8.64 -21.19
C ILE A 134 9.66 -9.88 -21.15
N GLN A 135 9.84 -10.66 -20.10
CA GLN A 135 9.19 -11.93 -19.89
C GLN A 135 8.10 -11.80 -18.83
N CYS A 136 7.29 -12.84 -18.69
CA CYS A 136 6.40 -12.93 -17.56
C CYS A 136 7.21 -12.99 -16.26
N LYS A 137 6.62 -12.50 -15.16
CA LYS A 137 7.20 -12.33 -13.82
C LYS A 137 8.12 -11.13 -13.67
N ASP A 138 8.62 -10.57 -14.76
CA ASP A 138 9.33 -9.30 -14.71
C ASP A 138 8.42 -8.20 -14.13
N GLN A 139 9.03 -7.17 -13.56
CA GLN A 139 8.30 -6.07 -12.94
C GLN A 139 8.87 -4.72 -13.34
N PHE A 140 8.00 -3.72 -13.32
CA PHE A 140 8.42 -2.32 -13.23
C PHE A 140 8.11 -1.80 -11.84
N LEU A 141 9.06 -1.06 -11.25
CA LEU A 141 8.84 -0.32 -10.02
C LEU A 141 8.71 1.16 -10.38
N LEU A 142 7.51 1.71 -10.24
CA LEU A 142 7.20 3.11 -10.50
C LEU A 142 7.17 3.87 -9.18
N ARG A 143 8.28 4.54 -8.84
CA ARG A 143 8.43 5.36 -7.64
C ARG A 143 7.91 6.79 -7.90
N VAL A 144 7.22 7.32 -6.89
CA VAL A 144 6.67 8.66 -6.85
C VAL A 144 7.37 9.46 -5.75
N ASP A 145 7.84 10.65 -6.08
CA ASP A 145 8.37 11.63 -5.15
C ASP A 145 7.47 12.87 -5.15
N LEU A 146 6.74 13.06 -4.05
CA LEU A 146 5.84 14.19 -3.87
C LEU A 146 6.63 15.39 -3.38
N VAL A 147 6.75 16.43 -4.21
CA VAL A 147 7.49 17.65 -3.89
C VAL A 147 6.51 18.77 -3.54
N LEU A 148 6.78 19.43 -2.41
CA LEU A 148 5.98 20.54 -1.91
C LEU A 148 6.67 21.89 -2.17
N THR A 149 5.86 22.94 -2.27
CA THR A 149 6.29 24.33 -2.49
C THR A 149 7.17 24.91 -1.39
N ASP A 150 7.20 24.28 -0.21
CA ASP A 150 8.06 24.64 0.92
C ASP A 150 9.42 23.92 0.91
N GLY A 151 9.68 23.10 -0.11
CA GLY A 151 10.94 22.38 -0.32
C GLY A 151 11.00 20.97 0.31
N ARG A 152 9.95 20.53 1.02
CA ARG A 152 9.85 19.15 1.50
C ARG A 152 9.54 18.18 0.37
N SER A 153 9.95 16.92 0.54
CA SER A 153 9.56 15.83 -0.36
C SER A 153 9.25 14.54 0.37
N PHE A 154 8.33 13.74 -0.18
CA PHE A 154 7.86 12.47 0.40
C PHE A 154 7.88 11.36 -0.64
N SER A 155 8.52 10.24 -0.31
CA SER A 155 8.77 9.11 -1.21
C SER A 155 8.94 7.82 -0.38
N THR A 156 9.24 6.69 -1.04
CA THR A 156 9.61 5.43 -0.37
C THR A 156 10.60 5.65 0.77
N GLY A 157 10.33 5.06 1.94
CA GLY A 157 11.16 5.16 3.14
C GLY A 157 10.86 6.38 4.03
N SER A 158 10.00 7.32 3.62
CA SER A 158 9.64 8.49 4.43
C SER A 158 8.40 8.30 5.30
N ALA A 159 7.83 7.09 5.35
CA ALA A 159 6.50 6.87 5.91
C ALA A 159 6.38 5.53 6.66
N SER A 160 5.44 5.46 7.61
CA SER A 160 5.13 4.24 8.37
C SER A 160 4.27 3.25 7.60
N SER A 161 4.19 2.00 8.08
CA SER A 161 3.32 0.96 7.50
C SER A 161 1.86 1.39 7.35
N PHE A 162 1.33 2.18 8.30
CA PHE A 162 -0.04 2.67 8.25
C PHE A 162 -0.28 3.66 7.11
N ILE A 163 0.75 4.41 6.70
CA ILE A 163 0.67 5.34 5.58
C ILE A 163 0.80 4.60 4.25
N ILE A 164 1.78 3.70 4.15
CA ILE A 164 2.11 3.02 2.87
C ILE A 164 1.16 1.89 2.53
N ALA A 165 0.43 1.33 3.51
CA ALA A 165 -0.47 0.23 3.28
C ALA A 165 -1.72 0.63 2.48
N TYR A 166 -2.10 -0.21 1.52
CA TYR A 166 -3.36 -0.11 0.79
C TYR A 166 -4.57 -0.38 1.71
N GLU A 167 -5.76 0.03 1.27
CA GLU A 167 -7.02 -0.15 2.04
C GLU A 167 -6.94 0.51 3.44
N THR A 168 -6.22 1.63 3.51
CA THR A 168 -6.15 2.52 4.67
C THR A 168 -6.62 3.92 4.26
N PHE A 169 -6.80 4.80 5.25
CA PHE A 169 -7.13 6.19 4.96
C PHE A 169 -6.07 6.87 4.07
N PHE A 170 -4.79 6.55 4.27
CA PHE A 170 -3.69 7.17 3.54
C PHE A 170 -3.39 6.47 2.21
N SER A 171 -3.31 5.14 2.18
CA SER A 171 -3.12 4.35 0.95
C SER A 171 -2.01 4.91 0.04
N SER A 172 -0.85 5.27 0.63
CA SER A 172 0.20 6.05 -0.04
C SER A 172 1.52 5.27 -0.13
N PRO A 173 1.61 4.28 -1.04
CA PRO A 173 2.76 3.38 -1.10
C PRO A 173 4.05 4.04 -1.60
N TYR A 174 3.96 5.21 -2.26
CA TYR A 174 5.05 5.91 -2.96
C TYR A 174 5.80 5.11 -4.02
N CYS A 175 5.50 3.82 -4.20
CA CYS A 175 6.03 2.99 -5.28
C CYS A 175 4.99 1.94 -5.67
N TYR A 176 4.64 1.92 -6.95
CA TYR A 176 3.77 0.92 -7.54
C TYR A 176 4.62 -0.19 -8.17
N THR A 177 4.30 -1.45 -7.85
CA THR A 177 4.88 -2.60 -8.55
C THR A 177 3.92 -3.03 -9.64
N ILE A 178 4.38 -2.97 -10.88
CA ILE A 178 3.62 -3.34 -12.07
C ILE A 178 4.13 -4.71 -12.52
N ASN A 179 3.33 -5.75 -12.32
CA ASN A 179 3.71 -7.11 -12.74
C ASN A 179 3.51 -7.29 -14.24
N VAL A 180 4.46 -7.94 -14.91
CA VAL A 180 4.28 -8.43 -16.28
C VAL A 180 3.75 -9.86 -16.21
N VAL A 181 2.54 -10.08 -16.73
CA VAL A 181 1.79 -11.33 -16.56
C VAL A 181 1.30 -11.90 -17.91
N GLU A 182 0.95 -13.18 -17.91
CA GLU A 182 0.10 -13.77 -18.95
C GLU A 182 -1.37 -13.69 -18.54
N PRO A 183 -2.29 -13.33 -19.45
CA PRO A 183 -3.71 -13.24 -19.12
C PRO A 183 -4.27 -14.62 -18.76
N ILE A 184 -5.01 -14.69 -17.65
CA ILE A 184 -5.75 -15.90 -17.26
C ILE A 184 -7.24 -15.77 -17.58
N ASP A 185 -7.95 -16.90 -17.59
CA ASP A 185 -9.41 -16.89 -17.65
C ASP A 185 -9.98 -16.10 -16.46
N LYS A 186 -10.92 -15.21 -16.76
CA LYS A 186 -11.56 -14.34 -15.76
C LYS A 186 -12.35 -15.11 -14.70
N ASP A 187 -12.72 -16.36 -14.97
CA ASP A 187 -13.54 -17.19 -14.08
C ASP A 187 -12.71 -18.14 -13.20
N LEU A 188 -11.38 -18.20 -13.40
CA LEU A 188 -10.45 -18.97 -12.54
C LEU A 188 -10.11 -18.23 -11.25
N TYR A 189 -9.78 -18.98 -10.20
CA TYR A 189 -9.44 -18.51 -8.86
C TYR A 189 -10.54 -17.67 -8.22
N LEU A 190 -11.80 -18.04 -8.45
CA LEU A 190 -12.98 -17.40 -7.88
C LEU A 190 -13.87 -18.41 -7.16
N GLY A 191 -14.68 -17.90 -6.23
CA GLY A 191 -15.70 -18.67 -5.52
C GLY A 191 -15.22 -19.17 -4.17
N THR A 192 -15.84 -20.23 -3.67
CA THR A 192 -15.60 -20.73 -2.32
C THR A 192 -14.39 -21.67 -2.27
N TYR A 193 -13.48 -21.37 -1.35
CA TYR A 193 -12.32 -22.20 -1.01
C TYR A 193 -12.35 -22.53 0.47
N ARG A 194 -11.84 -23.70 0.83
CA ARG A 194 -11.37 -23.99 2.17
C ARG A 194 -9.91 -23.59 2.25
N TYR A 195 -9.56 -22.72 3.20
CA TYR A 195 -8.18 -22.36 3.47
C TYR A 195 -7.67 -22.94 4.79
N GLU A 196 -6.38 -23.25 4.82
CA GLU A 196 -5.61 -23.70 5.98
C GLU A 196 -4.19 -23.10 5.96
N SER A 197 -3.62 -22.92 7.15
CA SER A 197 -2.24 -22.51 7.37
C SER A 197 -1.31 -23.71 7.18
N LEU A 198 -0.34 -23.57 6.28
CA LEU A 198 0.75 -24.53 6.10
C LEU A 198 1.97 -24.14 6.96
N VAL A 199 2.21 -22.84 7.09
CA VAL A 199 3.23 -22.25 7.96
C VAL A 199 2.59 -21.09 8.68
N ASP A 200 2.53 -21.21 9.99
CA ASP A 200 2.00 -20.19 10.90
C ASP A 200 2.87 -18.93 10.93
N GLY A 201 2.23 -17.81 11.24
CA GLY A 201 2.89 -16.54 11.45
C GLY A 201 3.71 -16.49 12.74
N PRO A 202 4.50 -15.42 12.95
CA PRO A 202 5.41 -15.27 14.08
C PRO A 202 4.70 -15.09 15.43
N LEU A 203 3.37 -14.99 15.45
CA LEU A 203 2.55 -14.69 16.63
C LEU A 203 1.93 -15.93 17.29
N GLY A 204 2.47 -17.12 16.99
CA GLY A 204 2.11 -18.37 17.69
C GLY A 204 0.83 -19.05 17.18
N GLY A 205 0.48 -18.84 15.92
CA GLY A 205 -0.63 -19.50 15.24
C GLY A 205 -0.84 -19.00 13.80
N PRO A 206 -1.95 -19.39 13.15
CA PRO A 206 -2.27 -18.94 11.80
C PRO A 206 -2.33 -17.42 11.70
N THR A 207 -1.73 -16.85 10.64
CA THR A 207 -1.77 -15.41 10.36
C THR A 207 -3.20 -14.88 10.23
N PHE A 208 -4.08 -15.68 9.63
CA PHE A 208 -5.49 -15.33 9.42
C PHE A 208 -6.43 -16.28 10.13
N ILE A 209 -7.44 -15.73 10.81
CA ILE A 209 -8.41 -16.49 11.61
C ILE A 209 -9.87 -16.10 11.34
N PRO A 210 -10.83 -17.01 11.57
CA PRO A 210 -10.62 -18.45 11.74
C PRO A 210 -10.34 -19.12 10.38
N GLU A 211 -9.54 -20.17 10.40
CA GLU A 211 -9.38 -21.06 9.23
C GLU A 211 -10.73 -21.70 8.84
N GLY A 212 -10.89 -22.01 7.55
CA GLY A 212 -12.12 -22.62 7.05
C GLY A 212 -12.53 -22.09 5.69
N LEU A 213 -13.83 -21.90 5.50
CA LEU A 213 -14.37 -21.47 4.21
C LEU A 213 -14.21 -19.95 4.04
N VAL A 214 -13.72 -19.56 2.88
CA VAL A 214 -13.61 -18.17 2.43
C VAL A 214 -14.05 -18.05 0.98
N GLU A 215 -14.49 -16.87 0.59
CA GLU A 215 -14.83 -16.55 -0.79
C GLU A 215 -13.71 -15.70 -1.40
N VAL A 216 -13.24 -16.12 -2.59
CA VAL A 216 -12.23 -15.41 -3.37
C VAL A 216 -12.91 -14.65 -4.49
N PHE A 217 -12.59 -13.35 -4.58
CA PHE A 217 -13.23 -12.41 -5.50
C PHE A 217 -12.25 -11.89 -6.54
N LYS A 218 -12.81 -11.37 -7.64
CA LYS A 218 -12.03 -10.73 -8.69
C LYS A 218 -11.61 -9.34 -8.23
N GLY A 219 -10.33 -9.00 -8.41
CA GLY A 219 -9.80 -7.66 -8.21
C GLY A 219 -9.99 -6.77 -9.44
N HIS A 220 -9.09 -5.79 -9.61
CA HIS A 220 -9.19 -4.79 -10.67
C HIS A 220 -8.88 -5.34 -12.08
N SER A 221 -8.20 -6.49 -12.21
CA SER A 221 -7.88 -7.12 -13.50
C SER A 221 -8.24 -8.61 -13.56
N ASN A 222 -8.05 -9.25 -14.72
CA ASN A 222 -8.23 -10.70 -14.86
C ASN A 222 -7.21 -11.50 -14.05
N ASN A 223 -6.07 -10.92 -13.68
CA ASN A 223 -5.00 -11.62 -12.97
C ASN A 223 -5.00 -11.36 -11.47
N VAL A 224 -5.79 -10.40 -10.99
CA VAL A 224 -5.83 -10.05 -9.56
C VAL A 224 -7.05 -10.63 -8.89
N ARG A 225 -6.84 -11.15 -7.70
CA ARG A 225 -7.88 -11.66 -6.80
C ARG A 225 -7.72 -11.00 -5.44
N TYR A 226 -8.81 -10.98 -4.68
CA TYR A 226 -8.75 -10.62 -3.27
C TYR A 226 -9.55 -11.57 -2.39
N ILE A 227 -9.12 -11.68 -1.14
CA ILE A 227 -9.68 -12.58 -0.15
C ILE A 227 -9.97 -11.78 1.13
N PRO A 228 -11.24 -11.62 1.54
CA PRO A 228 -11.58 -11.00 2.81
C PRO A 228 -11.21 -11.93 3.99
N LEU A 229 -10.19 -11.56 4.76
CA LEU A 229 -9.74 -12.31 5.93
C LEU A 229 -9.57 -11.39 7.15
N LYS A 230 -9.60 -11.96 8.35
CA LYS A 230 -9.17 -11.27 9.57
C LYS A 230 -7.79 -11.76 9.96
N HIS A 231 -6.88 -10.84 10.24
CA HIS A 231 -5.61 -11.19 10.85
C HIS A 231 -5.83 -11.71 12.28
N LEU A 232 -4.90 -12.51 12.81
CA LEU A 232 -4.93 -12.99 14.20
C LEU A 232 -5.07 -11.86 15.23
N LEU A 233 -4.51 -10.70 14.87
CA LEU A 233 -4.55 -9.48 15.68
C LEU A 233 -5.82 -8.65 15.51
N SER A 234 -6.66 -8.98 14.54
CA SER A 234 -7.85 -8.19 14.28
C SER A 234 -8.79 -8.23 15.46
N HIS A 235 -9.21 -7.06 15.94
CA HIS A 235 -10.07 -7.00 17.12
C HIS A 235 -11.42 -7.69 16.82
N PRO A 236 -11.78 -8.80 17.50
CA PRO A 236 -12.87 -9.68 17.06
C PRO A 236 -14.22 -8.97 16.91
N SER A 237 -14.49 -7.98 17.76
CA SER A 237 -15.76 -7.23 17.78
C SER A 237 -15.78 -5.94 16.94
N ASN A 238 -14.64 -5.43 16.50
CA ASN A 238 -14.55 -4.04 15.99
C ASN A 238 -13.88 -3.93 14.61
N GLU A 239 -13.12 -4.93 14.16
CA GLU A 239 -12.58 -4.95 12.81
C GLU A 239 -13.34 -5.92 11.91
N LEU A 240 -13.77 -5.41 10.76
CA LEU A 240 -14.25 -6.20 9.64
C LEU A 240 -13.06 -6.91 8.96
N PRO A 241 -13.30 -8.02 8.24
CA PRO A 241 -12.28 -8.61 7.38
C PRO A 241 -11.69 -7.56 6.43
N ARG A 242 -10.38 -7.60 6.26
CA ARG A 242 -9.65 -6.81 5.27
C ARG A 242 -9.52 -7.60 3.97
N ASN A 243 -9.49 -6.90 2.85
CA ASN A 243 -9.25 -7.51 1.55
C ASN A 243 -7.75 -7.73 1.38
N TYR A 244 -7.33 -8.99 1.24
CA TYR A 244 -5.95 -9.32 0.90
C TYR A 244 -5.85 -9.68 -0.57
N TYR A 245 -5.04 -8.92 -1.31
CA TYR A 245 -4.87 -9.02 -2.76
C TYR A 245 -3.69 -9.92 -3.12
N PHE A 246 -3.82 -10.63 -4.23
CA PHE A 246 -2.74 -11.37 -4.86
C PHE A 246 -2.89 -11.36 -6.38
N THR A 247 -1.78 -11.53 -7.08
CA THR A 247 -1.71 -11.57 -8.54
C THR A 247 -1.31 -12.96 -8.99
N ILE A 248 -2.04 -13.53 -9.94
CA ILE A 248 -1.59 -14.71 -10.69
C ILE A 248 -0.66 -14.21 -11.80
N ALA A 249 0.64 -14.46 -11.63
CA ALA A 249 1.68 -14.08 -12.58
C ALA A 249 2.26 -15.35 -13.21
N CYS A 250 1.67 -15.78 -14.33
CA CYS A 250 2.02 -17.05 -14.97
C CYS A 250 1.85 -18.26 -14.06
N ASP A 251 2.94 -18.96 -13.74
CA ASP A 251 2.97 -20.16 -12.90
C ASP A 251 3.29 -19.85 -11.43
N GLU A 252 3.13 -18.61 -11.00
CA GLU A 252 3.21 -18.22 -9.58
C GLU A 252 2.06 -17.30 -9.13
N SER A 253 1.74 -17.36 -7.85
CA SER A 253 0.87 -16.40 -7.18
C SER A 253 1.70 -15.47 -6.29
N VAL A 254 1.65 -14.19 -6.62
CA VAL A 254 2.38 -13.12 -5.94
C VAL A 254 1.44 -12.45 -4.95
N PHE A 255 1.72 -12.57 -3.65
CA PHE A 255 0.96 -11.83 -2.64
C PHE A 255 1.21 -10.33 -2.79
N GLY A 256 0.16 -9.51 -2.67
CA GLY A 256 0.28 -8.06 -2.84
C GLY A 256 1.21 -7.44 -1.80
N LYS A 257 1.98 -6.43 -2.20
CA LYS A 257 2.80 -5.61 -1.31
C LYS A 257 1.92 -4.68 -0.47
N ASN A 258 2.48 -4.20 0.64
CA ASN A 258 1.91 -3.14 1.47
C ASN A 258 0.48 -3.43 1.95
N GLN A 259 0.24 -4.62 2.49
CA GLN A 259 -1.08 -5.01 3.01
C GLN A 259 -1.08 -4.99 4.53
N LEU A 260 -1.99 -4.25 5.14
CA LEU A 260 -1.97 -4.07 6.61
C LEU A 260 -2.56 -5.30 7.32
N SER A 261 -1.91 -5.74 8.40
CA SER A 261 -2.46 -6.77 9.30
C SER A 261 -3.75 -6.31 10.01
N SER A 262 -3.68 -5.20 10.75
CA SER A 262 -4.75 -4.59 11.55
C SER A 262 -4.52 -3.07 11.66
N VAL A 263 -5.56 -2.28 11.97
CA VAL A 263 -5.41 -0.83 12.22
C VAL A 263 -4.64 -0.50 13.50
N ILE A 264 -4.46 -1.48 14.40
CA ILE A 264 -3.86 -1.24 15.71
C ILE A 264 -2.45 -1.82 15.75
N ALA A 265 -1.54 -1.03 16.32
CA ALA A 265 -0.22 -1.49 16.71
C ALA A 265 -0.33 -2.56 17.81
N TYR A 266 0.46 -3.63 17.69
CA TYR A 266 0.29 -4.78 18.59
C TYR A 266 1.30 -4.83 19.72
N CYS A 267 2.59 -4.92 19.41
CA CYS A 267 3.63 -5.10 20.42
C CYS A 267 4.06 -3.79 21.09
N SER A 268 3.59 -2.66 20.57
CA SER A 268 3.85 -1.33 21.12
C SER A 268 2.61 -0.46 20.98
N VAL A 269 2.33 0.35 22.01
CA VAL A 269 1.18 1.28 22.01
C VAL A 269 1.35 2.45 21.04
N SER A 270 2.57 2.68 20.55
CA SER A 270 2.93 3.77 19.63
C SER A 270 3.55 3.28 18.32
N GLY A 271 3.75 1.96 18.16
CA GLY A 271 4.34 1.39 16.96
C GLY A 271 3.43 1.55 15.74
N ALA A 272 3.99 1.41 14.54
CA ALA A 272 3.17 1.24 13.35
C ALA A 272 2.67 -0.21 13.27
N PRO A 273 1.49 -0.51 12.69
CA PRO A 273 1.00 -1.89 12.63
C PRO A 273 1.86 -2.80 11.74
N ILE A 274 1.69 -4.13 11.88
CA ILE A 274 2.45 -5.10 11.07
C ILE A 274 2.06 -4.95 9.60
N LEU A 275 3.06 -4.83 8.74
CA LEU A 275 2.89 -4.82 7.29
C LEU A 275 3.11 -6.23 6.73
N LEU A 276 2.24 -6.62 5.81
CA LEU A 276 2.30 -7.87 5.07
C LEU A 276 2.72 -7.58 3.63
N GLY A 277 3.45 -8.51 3.03
CA GLY A 277 3.91 -8.43 1.65
C GLY A 277 4.25 -9.81 1.07
N PRO A 278 4.65 -9.88 -0.20
CA PRO A 278 5.12 -11.13 -0.81
C PRO A 278 6.35 -11.66 -0.09
N ASP A 279 6.43 -12.98 -0.02
CA ASP A 279 7.67 -13.68 0.37
C ASP A 279 8.74 -13.50 -0.72
N GLU A 280 9.99 -13.83 -0.41
CA GLU A 280 11.11 -13.78 -1.38
C GLU A 280 10.89 -14.76 -2.53
N GLU A 281 10.21 -15.87 -2.25
CA GLU A 281 9.75 -16.84 -3.23
C GLU A 281 8.21 -16.82 -3.29
N ASN A 282 7.65 -16.80 -4.50
CA ASN A 282 6.21 -16.89 -4.68
C ASN A 282 5.75 -18.35 -4.73
N ALA A 283 4.50 -18.59 -4.30
CA ALA A 283 3.92 -19.92 -4.38
C ALA A 283 3.69 -20.34 -5.85
N PRO A 284 4.03 -21.57 -6.24
CA PRO A 284 3.72 -22.08 -7.58
C PRO A 284 2.22 -22.24 -7.76
N ILE A 285 1.72 -21.93 -8.95
CA ILE A 285 0.31 -22.04 -9.31
C ILE A 285 0.14 -22.58 -10.74
N ASN A 286 -0.97 -23.25 -11.03
CA ASN A 286 -1.28 -23.71 -12.39
C ASN A 286 -2.32 -22.78 -13.03
N PRO A 287 -1.96 -21.86 -13.95
CA PRO A 287 -2.88 -20.82 -14.44
C PRO A 287 -4.14 -21.33 -15.17
N LEU A 288 -4.28 -22.64 -15.36
CA LEU A 288 -5.41 -23.31 -16.00
C LEU A 288 -6.24 -24.19 -15.03
N ASP A 289 -5.81 -24.33 -13.77
CA ASP A 289 -6.45 -25.18 -12.76
C ASP A 289 -6.48 -24.46 -11.41
N ASP A 290 -7.69 -24.14 -10.95
CA ASP A 290 -7.92 -23.48 -9.68
C ASP A 290 -8.46 -24.40 -8.59
N SER A 291 -8.31 -25.72 -8.74
CA SER A 291 -8.72 -26.69 -7.72
C SER A 291 -7.96 -26.51 -6.41
N VAL A 292 -6.68 -26.16 -6.46
CA VAL A 292 -5.82 -25.85 -5.31
C VAL A 292 -4.83 -24.75 -5.69
N PHE A 293 -4.60 -23.82 -4.77
CA PHE A 293 -3.47 -22.89 -4.84
C PHE A 293 -2.92 -22.58 -3.45
N GLU A 294 -1.74 -21.99 -3.38
CA GLU A 294 -1.13 -21.52 -2.15
C GLU A 294 -0.88 -20.02 -2.24
N LEU A 295 -0.76 -19.35 -1.10
CA LEU A 295 -0.24 -17.99 -1.01
C LEU A 295 0.89 -17.97 0.00
N TRP A 296 2.05 -17.50 -0.43
CA TRP A 296 3.22 -17.30 0.41
C TRP A 296 3.42 -15.80 0.61
N LEU A 297 3.51 -15.40 1.87
CA LEU A 297 3.65 -14.01 2.29
C LEU A 297 4.64 -13.92 3.44
N VAL A 298 5.04 -12.70 3.76
CA VAL A 298 5.78 -12.39 4.98
C VAL A 298 4.99 -11.42 5.85
N GLU A 299 5.11 -11.61 7.16
CA GLU A 299 4.81 -10.60 8.17
C GLU A 299 6.08 -9.81 8.49
N GLY A 300 5.96 -8.51 8.77
CA GLY A 300 7.13 -7.65 8.96
C GLY A 300 7.77 -7.20 7.65
N TYR A 301 6.97 -7.07 6.59
CA TYR A 301 7.39 -6.58 5.29
C TYR A 301 8.01 -5.17 5.39
N GLU A 302 9.12 -4.92 4.68
CA GLU A 302 9.93 -3.68 4.78
C GLU A 302 10.40 -3.35 6.22
N GLY A 303 10.48 -4.37 7.10
CA GLY A 303 10.88 -4.21 8.50
C GLY A 303 9.75 -3.75 9.44
N TRP A 304 8.51 -3.63 8.96
CA TRP A 304 7.37 -3.20 9.78
C TRP A 304 6.75 -4.37 10.54
N ASP A 305 7.45 -4.85 11.56
CA ASP A 305 7.07 -6.01 12.38
C ASP A 305 6.18 -5.66 13.58
N GLY A 306 5.64 -4.43 13.64
CA GLY A 306 4.81 -3.98 14.75
C GLY A 306 5.58 -3.69 16.05
N GLU A 307 6.90 -3.52 15.97
CA GLU A 307 7.83 -3.46 17.11
C GLU A 307 7.82 -4.75 17.95
N CYS A 308 7.50 -5.88 17.32
CA CYS A 308 7.47 -7.18 17.97
C CYS A 308 8.85 -7.83 18.07
N GLY A 309 9.83 -7.37 17.29
CA GLY A 309 11.22 -7.84 17.33
C GLY A 309 11.44 -9.20 16.63
N PHE A 310 10.50 -9.64 15.79
CA PHE A 310 10.66 -10.84 14.97
C PHE A 310 11.26 -10.55 13.60
N GLY A 311 11.36 -9.28 13.19
CA GLY A 311 11.84 -8.90 11.87
C GLY A 311 10.86 -9.33 10.78
N THR A 312 11.35 -10.00 9.74
CA THR A 312 10.50 -10.53 8.67
C THR A 312 10.34 -12.04 8.83
N ALA A 313 9.10 -12.53 8.82
CA ALA A 313 8.78 -13.94 9.06
C ALA A 313 7.78 -14.48 8.02
N PRO A 314 8.01 -15.68 7.47
CA PRO A 314 7.13 -16.23 6.44
C PRO A 314 5.82 -16.77 7.02
N SER A 315 4.76 -16.72 6.22
CA SER A 315 3.48 -17.37 6.45
C SER A 315 2.98 -17.96 5.14
N ARG A 316 2.41 -19.17 5.20
CA ARG A 316 1.99 -19.91 4.01
C ARG A 316 0.61 -20.47 4.19
N LEU A 317 -0.23 -20.26 3.19
CA LEU A 317 -1.62 -20.68 3.19
C LEU A 317 -1.88 -21.60 2.00
N ARG A 318 -2.79 -22.56 2.18
CA ARG A 318 -3.33 -23.38 1.09
C ARG A 318 -4.82 -23.16 0.97
N PHE A 319 -5.31 -23.07 -0.26
CA PHE A 319 -6.70 -22.92 -0.61
C PHE A 319 -7.13 -24.09 -1.49
N THR A 320 -8.20 -24.78 -1.10
CA THR A 320 -8.80 -25.91 -1.85
C THR A 320 -10.23 -25.57 -2.25
N LYS A 321 -10.54 -25.59 -3.54
CA LYS A 321 -11.87 -25.23 -4.07
C LYS A 321 -12.96 -26.16 -3.54
N GLN A 322 -14.18 -25.64 -3.31
CA GLN A 322 -15.31 -26.37 -2.74
C GLN A 322 -16.46 -26.57 -3.74
#